data_AF-A0A0A9YF57-F1
#
_entry.id   AF-A0A0A9YF57-F1
#
_cell.length_a   1.000
_cell.length_b   1.000
_cell.length_c   1.000
_cell.angle_alpha   90.00
_cell.angle_beta   90.00
_cell.angle_gamma   90.00
#
_symmetry.space_group_name_H-M   'P 1'
#
loop_
_entity.id
_entity.type
_entity.pdbx_description
1 polymer ?
#
loop_
_entity_poly.entity_id
_entity_poly.type
_entity_poly.pdbx_seq_one_letter_code
_entity_poly.pdbx_strand_id
1 'polypeptide(L)'
;MKPIQAVKILVAFGLILVCLARPLTEKDKAKLIKIQPKMKSPPIDEFLDGNVSKKGRVFTYEFQYKNLAEEKTCNVTYKEKMMAGGTIESTHKWKCRGKMQLDDDTKDLVGEDYA
;
A
#
# COMPACT_ATOMS: atom_id res chain seq x y z
N MET A 1 -49.15 24.45 4.17
CA MET A 1 -48.09 24.75 5.16
C MET A 1 -46.97 23.72 5.03
N LYS A 2 -45.76 24.15 4.69
CA LYS A 2 -44.47 23.46 4.99
C LYS A 2 -44.20 23.58 6.52
N PRO A 3 -43.26 22.85 7.17
CA PRO A 3 -42.10 22.13 6.60
C PRO A 3 -41.95 20.67 7.12
N ILE A 4 -41.39 19.72 6.37
CA ILE A 4 -39.96 19.57 6.05
C ILE A 4 -39.07 19.69 7.30
N GLN A 5 -39.16 18.75 8.25
CA GLN A 5 -38.28 18.76 9.43
C GLN A 5 -37.77 17.40 9.94
N ALA A 6 -37.93 16.29 9.20
CA ALA A 6 -37.43 14.98 9.66
C ALA A 6 -36.15 14.48 8.95
N VAL A 7 -35.67 15.15 7.89
CA VAL A 7 -34.64 14.57 6.98
C VAL A 7 -33.23 15.16 7.20
N LYS A 8 -33.03 16.07 8.16
CA LYS A 8 -31.75 16.80 8.30
C LYS A 8 -30.78 16.31 9.39
N ILE A 9 -31.05 15.20 10.09
CA ILE A 9 -30.16 14.70 11.18
C ILE A 9 -29.56 13.32 10.86
N LEU A 10 -29.47 12.92 9.58
CA LEU A 10 -28.84 11.65 9.19
C LEU A 10 -27.63 11.79 8.26
N VAL A 11 -27.24 13.03 7.92
CA VAL A 11 -26.07 13.28 7.06
C VAL A 11 -24.78 13.50 7.89
N ALA A 12 -24.89 13.79 9.19
CA ALA A 12 -23.73 14.05 10.05
C ALA A 12 -22.95 12.77 10.46
N PHE A 13 -23.51 11.57 10.26
CA PHE A 13 -22.82 10.30 10.52
C PHE A 13 -22.12 9.72 9.27
N GLY A 14 -22.10 10.44 8.15
CA GLY A 14 -21.53 9.95 6.89
C GLY A 14 -20.02 10.15 6.71
N LEU A 15 -19.32 10.79 7.66
CA LEU A 15 -18.00 11.37 7.37
C LEU A 15 -16.93 11.23 8.47
N ILE A 16 -16.94 10.13 9.25
CA ILE A 16 -15.88 9.83 10.23
C ILE A 16 -15.31 8.41 10.04
N LEU A 17 -15.10 8.01 8.79
CA LEU A 17 -14.28 6.83 8.47
C LEU A 17 -13.35 7.17 7.31
N VAL A 18 -12.68 8.32 7.41
CA VAL A 18 -11.42 8.53 6.70
C VAL A 18 -10.45 7.50 7.28
N CYS A 19 -10.34 6.35 6.60
CA CYS A 19 -9.28 5.39 6.84
C CYS A 19 -7.95 6.14 6.71
N LEU A 20 -7.30 6.43 7.84
CA LEU A 20 -5.98 7.06 7.90
C LEU A 20 -4.94 6.10 7.31
N ALA A 21 -4.87 6.06 5.98
CA ALA A 21 -3.73 5.54 5.26
C ALA A 21 -2.65 6.63 5.26
N ARG A 22 -1.46 6.30 5.76
CA ARG A 22 -0.28 7.18 5.71
C ARG A 22 0.78 6.54 4.80
N PRO A 23 1.66 7.32 4.18
CA PRO A 23 2.78 6.75 3.42
C PRO A 23 3.70 5.91 4.32
N LEU A 24 4.42 4.97 3.72
CA LEU A 24 5.45 4.20 4.40
C LEU A 24 6.58 5.13 4.90
N THR A 25 6.85 5.08 6.20
CA THR A 25 8.01 5.76 6.77
C THR A 25 9.24 4.88 6.66
N GLU A 26 10.43 5.47 6.81
CA GLU A 26 11.71 4.73 6.85
C GLU A 26 11.71 3.60 7.89
N LYS A 27 11.05 3.80 9.03
CA LYS A 27 10.89 2.76 10.05
C LYS A 27 10.02 1.59 9.57
N ASP A 28 8.96 1.89 8.81
CA ASP A 28 8.12 0.85 8.22
C ASP A 28 8.90 0.07 7.14
N LYS A 29 9.63 0.78 6.26
CA LYS A 29 10.46 0.15 5.22
C LYS A 29 11.51 -0.78 5.83
N ALA A 30 12.25 -0.32 6.84
CA ALA A 30 13.25 -1.15 7.53
C ALA A 30 12.61 -2.40 8.18
N LYS A 31 11.42 -2.24 8.77
CA LYS A 31 10.65 -3.36 9.31
C LYS A 31 10.23 -4.34 8.20
N LEU A 32 9.73 -3.84 7.08
CA LEU A 32 9.28 -4.67 5.95
C LEU A 32 10.45 -5.44 5.33
N ILE A 33 11.62 -4.82 5.14
CA ILE A 33 12.85 -5.51 4.70
C ILE A 33 13.21 -6.64 5.68
N LYS A 34 13.12 -6.41 6.99
CA LYS A 34 13.44 -7.44 7.99
C LYS A 34 12.45 -8.62 7.97
N ILE A 35 11.20 -8.37 7.62
CA ILE A 35 10.14 -9.41 7.59
C ILE A 35 10.07 -10.11 6.23
N GLN A 36 10.50 -9.46 5.15
CA GLN A 36 10.58 -9.98 3.78
C GLN A 36 11.03 -11.45 3.69
N PRO A 37 12.13 -11.92 4.32
CA PRO A 37 12.53 -13.32 4.22
C PRO A 37 11.49 -14.29 4.79
N LYS A 38 10.69 -13.88 5.78
CA LYS A 38 9.59 -14.67 6.34
C LYS A 38 8.37 -14.74 5.41
N MET A 39 8.23 -13.79 4.49
CA MET A 39 7.15 -13.76 3.50
C MET A 39 7.44 -14.62 2.27
N LYS A 40 8.67 -15.16 2.15
CA LYS A 40 9.16 -15.91 0.97
C LYS A 40 9.03 -15.14 -0.34
N SER A 41 9.03 -13.81 -0.30
CA SER A 41 9.02 -12.97 -1.51
C SER A 41 10.45 -12.77 -2.04
N PRO A 42 10.64 -12.23 -3.25
CA PRO A 42 11.97 -11.80 -3.71
C PRO A 42 12.57 -10.68 -2.84
N PRO A 43 13.90 -10.50 -2.81
CA PRO A 43 14.56 -9.38 -2.13
C PRO A 43 13.98 -8.02 -2.53
N ILE A 44 13.88 -7.11 -1.58
CA ILE A 44 13.44 -5.73 -1.82
C ILE A 44 14.68 -4.88 -2.09
N ASP A 45 14.86 -4.42 -3.33
CA ASP A 45 15.95 -3.51 -3.68
C ASP A 45 15.50 -2.05 -3.55
N GLU A 46 14.35 -1.71 -4.13
CA GLU A 46 13.83 -0.33 -4.14
C GLU A 46 12.31 -0.30 -3.89
N PHE A 47 11.85 0.51 -2.92
CA PHE A 47 10.42 0.76 -2.73
C PHE A 47 9.94 1.81 -3.73
N LEU A 48 8.93 1.48 -4.53
CA LEU A 48 8.33 2.38 -5.51
C LEU A 48 7.20 3.22 -4.89
N ASP A 49 6.30 2.55 -4.19
CA ASP A 49 5.15 3.17 -3.54
C ASP A 49 4.71 2.33 -2.34
N GLY A 50 3.99 2.95 -1.41
CA GLY A 50 3.32 2.19 -0.37
C GLY A 50 2.70 3.01 0.73
N ASN A 51 1.67 2.42 1.31
CA ASN A 51 0.88 2.99 2.37
C ASN A 51 0.70 1.98 3.51
N VAL A 52 0.51 2.53 4.70
CA VAL A 52 0.06 1.77 5.86
C VAL A 52 -1.25 2.35 6.35
N SER A 53 -2.25 1.49 6.47
CA SER A 53 -3.54 1.80 7.07
C SER A 53 -3.71 1.06 8.38
N LYS A 54 -4.37 1.71 9.34
CA LYS A 54 -4.71 1.10 10.62
C LYS A 54 -6.23 1.04 10.76
N LYS A 55 -6.76 -0.17 10.98
CA LYS A 55 -8.17 -0.38 11.29
C LYS A 55 -8.29 -1.16 12.60
N GLY A 56 -8.63 -0.45 13.67
CA GLY A 56 -8.66 -1.02 15.02
C GLY A 56 -7.30 -1.56 15.45
N ARG A 57 -7.20 -2.88 15.65
CA ARG A 57 -5.97 -3.60 16.04
C ARG A 57 -5.19 -4.19 14.84
N VAL A 58 -5.61 -3.87 13.61
CA VAL A 58 -4.99 -4.39 12.38
C VAL A 58 -4.22 -3.27 11.69
N PHE A 59 -2.95 -3.51 11.41
CA PHE A 59 -2.10 -2.71 10.53
C PHE A 59 -2.02 -3.42 9.18
N THR A 60 -2.35 -2.70 8.11
CA THR A 60 -2.26 -3.21 6.73
C THR A 60 -1.25 -2.36 5.98
N TYR A 61 -0.17 -2.99 5.56
CA TYR A 61 0.88 -2.43 4.73
C TYR A 61 0.66 -2.89 3.30
N GLU A 62 0.48 -1.95 2.38
CA GLU A 62 0.34 -2.21 0.96
C GLU A 62 1.45 -1.46 0.26
N PHE A 63 2.32 -2.16 -0.46
CA PHE A 63 3.50 -1.55 -1.05
C PHE A 63 3.97 -2.26 -2.30
N GLN A 64 4.65 -1.49 -3.14
CA GLN A 64 5.27 -1.93 -4.36
C GLN A 64 6.78 -1.76 -4.24
N TYR A 65 7.51 -2.75 -4.73
CA TYR A 65 8.96 -2.68 -4.78
C TYR A 65 9.52 -3.30 -6.05
N LYS A 66 10.69 -2.84 -6.45
CA LYS A 66 11.47 -3.40 -7.54
C LYS A 66 12.47 -4.41 -6.99
N ASN A 67 12.54 -5.56 -7.66
CA ASN A 67 13.63 -6.50 -7.54
C ASN A 67 14.51 -6.36 -8.78
N LEU A 68 15.73 -5.86 -8.60
CA LEU A 68 16.68 -5.61 -9.69
C LEU A 68 17.30 -6.91 -10.21
N ALA A 69 17.46 -7.93 -9.35
CA ALA A 69 18.02 -9.22 -9.74
C ALA A 69 17.14 -9.97 -10.75
N GLU A 70 15.82 -9.83 -10.65
CA GLU A 70 14.85 -10.51 -11.51
C GLU A 70 14.11 -9.54 -12.47
N GLU A 71 14.47 -8.25 -12.48
CA GLU A 71 13.80 -7.18 -13.23
C GLU A 71 12.26 -7.19 -13.06
N LYS A 72 11.79 -7.44 -11.83
CA LYS A 72 10.37 -7.59 -11.50
C LYS A 72 9.89 -6.48 -10.57
N THR A 73 8.62 -6.12 -10.72
CA THR A 73 7.91 -5.28 -9.74
C THR A 73 6.96 -6.15 -8.94
N CYS A 74 7.11 -6.11 -7.62
CA CYS A 74 6.35 -6.92 -6.68
C CYS A 74 5.38 -6.06 -5.88
N ASN A 75 4.11 -6.46 -5.88
CA ASN A 75 3.05 -5.88 -5.07
C ASN A 75 2.88 -6.75 -3.82
N VAL A 76 2.92 -6.15 -2.64
CA VAL A 76 2.80 -6.85 -1.36
C VAL A 76 1.68 -6.25 -0.53
N THR A 77 0.87 -7.12 0.06
CA THR A 77 -0.05 -6.79 1.14
C THR A 77 0.37 -7.57 2.38
N TYR A 78 0.86 -6.86 3.39
CA TYR A 78 1.24 -7.42 4.67
C TYR A 78 0.29 -6.90 5.75
N LYS A 79 -0.33 -7.81 6.51
CA LYS A 79 -1.28 -7.48 7.58
C LYS A 79 -0.75 -7.99 8.90
N GLU A 80 -0.74 -7.13 9.91
CA GLU A 80 -0.44 -7.48 11.29
C GLU A 80 -1.64 -7.19 12.15
N LYS A 81 -2.09 -8.18 12.91
CA LYS A 81 -3.17 -8.08 13.86
C LYS A 81 -2.62 -8.26 15.27
N MET A 82 -2.80 -7.24 16.10
CA MET A 82 -2.48 -7.31 17.52
C MET A 82 -3.60 -8.04 18.27
N MET A 83 -3.29 -9.22 18.80
CA MET A 83 -4.19 -10.01 19.64
C MET A 83 -4.11 -9.58 21.10
N ALA A 84 -5.12 -9.95 21.89
CA ALA A 84 -5.07 -9.76 23.34
C ALA A 84 -3.91 -10.57 23.93
N GLY A 85 -3.14 -9.98 24.84
CA GLY A 85 -1.95 -10.62 25.42
C GLY A 85 -0.63 -10.34 24.67
N GLY A 86 -0.63 -9.46 23.67
CA GLY A 86 0.61 -9.00 23.02
C GLY A 86 1.09 -9.86 21.84
N THR A 87 0.39 -10.95 21.53
CA THR A 87 0.68 -11.80 20.36
C THR A 87 0.35 -11.05 19.06
N ILE A 88 1.24 -11.15 18.06
CA ILE A 88 1.03 -10.58 16.72
C ILE A 88 0.76 -11.72 15.74
N GLU A 89 -0.43 -11.73 15.16
CA GLU A 89 -0.74 -12.58 14.00
C GLU A 89 -0.41 -11.80 12.73
N SER A 90 0.31 -12.43 11.80
CA SER A 90 0.66 -11.79 10.53
C SER A 90 0.19 -12.60 9.34
N THR A 91 -0.38 -11.93 8.35
CA THR A 91 -0.78 -12.52 7.06
C THR A 91 -0.13 -11.74 5.94
N HIS A 92 0.43 -12.42 4.94
CA HIS A 92 1.06 -11.79 3.79
C HIS A 92 0.51 -12.35 2.50
N LYS A 93 0.46 -11.50 1.48
CA LYS A 93 0.24 -11.87 0.08
C LYS A 93 1.19 -11.04 -0.76
N TRP A 94 1.82 -11.65 -1.76
CA TRP A 94 2.65 -10.92 -2.71
C TRP A 94 2.43 -11.46 -4.11
N LYS A 95 2.59 -10.60 -5.10
CA LYS A 95 2.56 -10.95 -6.52
C LYS A 95 3.58 -10.11 -7.26
N CYS A 96 4.50 -10.78 -7.95
CA CYS A 96 5.46 -10.13 -8.82
C CYS A 96 4.96 -10.17 -10.26
N ARG A 97 5.08 -9.05 -10.97
CA ARG A 97 4.89 -8.96 -12.41
C ARG A 97 6.28 -8.67 -13.02
N GLY A 98 6.61 -9.36 -14.12
CA GLY A 98 7.77 -9.02 -14.93
C GLY A 98 7.60 -7.63 -15.57
N LYS A 99 8.65 -7.14 -16.26
CA LYS A 99 8.74 -5.79 -16.85
C LYS A 99 7.36 -5.21 -17.16
N MET A 100 6.97 -4.22 -16.36
CA MET A 100 5.94 -3.26 -16.72
C MET A 100 6.47 -2.60 -18.00
N GLN A 101 5.91 -2.98 -19.14
CA GLN A 101 6.10 -2.18 -20.34
C GLN A 101 5.61 -0.79 -19.96
N LEU A 102 6.50 0.21 -19.99
CA LEU A 102 6.05 1.59 -20.06
C LEU A 102 5.05 1.65 -21.20
N ASP A 103 3.88 2.15 -20.90
CA ASP A 103 2.83 2.42 -21.87
C ASP A 103 3.47 3.28 -22.98
N ASP A 104 3.27 2.89 -24.24
CA ASP A 104 3.91 3.51 -25.41
C ASP A 104 3.67 5.04 -25.45
N ASP A 105 2.65 5.55 -24.74
CA ASP A 105 2.34 6.96 -24.52
C ASP A 105 3.46 7.78 -23.83
N THR A 106 4.45 7.12 -23.20
CA THR A 106 5.61 7.82 -22.58
C THR A 106 6.87 7.79 -23.45
N LYS A 107 6.92 7.00 -24.53
CA LYS A 107 8.07 7.00 -25.44
C LYS A 107 8.15 8.27 -26.28
N ASP A 108 7.01 8.86 -26.61
CA ASP A 108 6.94 10.09 -27.42
C ASP A 108 7.29 11.37 -26.65
N LEU A 109 7.54 11.29 -25.33
CA LEU A 109 7.94 12.43 -24.50
C LEU A 109 9.46 12.57 -24.34
N VAL A 110 10.25 11.60 -24.80
CA VAL A 110 11.71 11.75 -24.95
C VAL A 110 11.96 12.26 -26.36
N GLY A 111 11.77 13.57 -26.53
CA GLY A 111 11.92 14.25 -27.81
C GLY A 111 13.25 13.93 -28.50
N GLU A 112 13.19 13.84 -29.83
CA GLU A 112 14.31 13.68 -30.78
C GLU A 112 15.26 14.90 -30.80
N ASP A 113 15.53 15.55 -29.67
CA ASP A 113 16.44 16.69 -29.59
C ASP A 113 17.86 16.27 -29.18
N TYR A 114 18.45 15.39 -29.99
CA TYR A 114 19.91 15.31 -30.15
C TYR A 114 20.20 15.16 -31.65
N ALA A 115 20.22 16.32 -32.33
CA ALA A 115 20.83 16.49 -33.65
C ALA A 115 22.34 16.28 -33.59
#